data_AF-A0A349GY93-F1
#
_entry.id   AF-A0A349GY93-F1
#
_cell.length_a   1.000
_cell.length_b   1.000
_cell.length_c   1.000
_cell.angle_alpha   90.00
_cell.angle_beta   90.00
_cell.angle_gamma   90.00
#
_symmetry.space_group_name_H-M   'P 1'
#
loop_
_entity.id
_entity.type
_entity.pdbx_description
1 polymer ?
#
loop_
_entity_poly.entity_id
_entity_poly.type
_entity_poly.pdbx_seq_one_letter_code
_entity_poly.pdbx_strand_id
1 'polypeptide(L)'
;MWEQIWEPENLREAFSKAAKGKWARSSTSYFAAALDANLRQMREAGLVGALPSSSFTQFTIHDPKERTIHAAAFPERVVHHAVMNHCEPFFDQ
;
A
#
# COMPACT_ATOMS: atom_id res chain seq x y z
N MET A 1 4.93 9.28 -15.63
CA MET A 1 4.83 9.19 -14.15
C MET A 1 3.61 8.39 -13.71
N TRP A 2 2.38 8.76 -14.10
CA TRP A 2 1.17 8.03 -13.68
C TRP A 2 1.18 6.54 -14.03
N GLU A 3 1.47 6.20 -15.28
CA GLU A 3 1.50 4.79 -15.74
C GLU A 3 2.59 3.96 -15.04
N GLN A 4 3.74 4.57 -14.76
CA GLN A 4 4.89 3.94 -14.09
C GLN A 4 4.58 3.50 -12.66
N ILE A 5 3.65 4.19 -11.98
CA ILE A 5 3.16 3.80 -10.65
C ILE A 5 2.43 2.45 -10.74
N TRP A 6 1.67 2.24 -11.82
CA TRP A 6 0.81 1.07 -12.04
C TRP A 6 1.49 -0.06 -12.83
N GLU A 7 2.78 0.05 -13.10
CA GLU A 7 3.53 -1.03 -13.75
C GLU A 7 3.53 -2.29 -12.87
N PRO A 8 3.30 -3.49 -13.43
CA PRO A 8 3.21 -4.72 -12.66
C PRO A 8 4.43 -4.95 -11.75
N GLU A 9 5.62 -4.62 -12.23
CA GLU A 9 6.85 -4.80 -11.47
C GLU A 9 6.96 -3.81 -10.31
N ASN A 10 6.59 -2.55 -10.53
CA ASN A 10 6.54 -1.55 -9.46
C ASN A 10 5.53 -1.94 -8.38
N LEU A 11 4.37 -2.48 -8.78
CA LEU A 11 3.35 -2.95 -7.84
C LEU A 11 3.82 -4.17 -7.02
N ARG A 12 4.59 -5.08 -7.62
CA ARG A 12 5.21 -6.20 -6.88
C ARG A 12 6.27 -5.73 -5.89
N GLU A 13 7.13 -4.80 -6.31
CA GLU A 13 8.12 -4.20 -5.42
C GLU A 13 7.43 -3.47 -4.25
N ALA A 14 6.39 -2.69 -4.55
CA ALA A 14 5.59 -1.97 -3.57
C ALA A 14 4.91 -2.91 -2.58
N PHE A 15 4.37 -4.05 -3.04
CA PHE A 15 3.84 -5.09 -2.15
C PHE A 15 4.92 -5.63 -1.22
N SER A 16 6.11 -5.95 -1.75
CA SER A 16 7.23 -6.46 -0.96
C SER A 16 7.63 -5.46 0.14
N LYS A 17 7.74 -4.17 -0.21
CA LYS A 17 8.01 -3.08 0.74
C LYS A 17 6.89 -2.94 1.79
N ALA A 18 5.62 -3.00 1.38
CA ALA A 18 4.47 -2.93 2.27
C ALA A 18 4.37 -4.11 3.25
N ALA A 19 4.75 -5.31 2.80
CA ALA A 19 4.71 -6.56 3.55
C ALA A 19 5.92 -6.77 4.48
N LYS A 20 7.05 -6.07 4.23
CA LYS A 20 8.29 -6.22 5.00
C LYS A 20 8.05 -6.07 6.50
N GLY A 21 8.39 -7.12 7.26
CA GLY A 21 8.20 -7.19 8.72
C GLY A 21 6.74 -7.31 9.20
N LYS A 22 5.76 -7.47 8.30
CA LYS A 22 4.31 -7.47 8.61
C LYS A 22 3.58 -8.72 8.10
N TRP A 23 4.29 -9.73 7.61
CA TRP A 23 3.74 -10.98 7.07
C TRP A 23 2.77 -11.73 7.99
N ALA A 24 2.97 -11.65 9.32
CA ALA A 24 2.12 -12.31 10.31
C ALA A 24 0.77 -11.61 10.53
N ARG A 25 0.53 -10.43 9.92
CA ARG A 25 -0.76 -9.74 10.02
C ARG A 25 -1.76 -10.35 9.04
N SER A 26 -2.95 -10.66 9.53
CA SER A 26 -4.04 -11.26 8.75
C SER A 26 -4.34 -10.50 7.45
N SER A 27 -4.31 -9.16 7.46
CA SER A 27 -4.54 -8.35 6.26
C SER A 27 -3.46 -8.52 5.19
N THR A 28 -2.19 -8.68 5.59
CA THR A 28 -1.08 -8.97 4.68
C THR A 28 -1.20 -10.39 4.12
N SER A 29 -1.47 -11.39 4.97
CA SER A 29 -1.62 -12.77 4.52
C SER A 29 -2.82 -12.97 3.59
N TYR A 30 -3.97 -12.34 3.90
CA TYR A 30 -5.17 -12.38 3.06
C TYR A 30 -4.92 -11.75 1.68
N PHE A 31 -4.26 -10.60 1.64
CA PHE A 31 -3.90 -9.97 0.37
C PHE A 31 -2.92 -10.84 -0.43
N ALA A 32 -1.93 -11.44 0.24
CA ALA A 32 -0.93 -12.30 -0.39
C ALA A 32 -1.53 -13.60 -0.95
N ALA A 33 -2.58 -14.15 -0.33
CA ALA A 33 -3.24 -15.37 -0.78
C ALA A 33 -3.84 -15.26 -2.20
N ALA A 34 -4.18 -14.04 -2.63
CA ALA A 34 -4.66 -13.74 -3.98
C ALA A 34 -3.81 -12.65 -4.66
N LEU A 35 -2.49 -12.68 -4.44
CA LEU A 35 -1.58 -11.59 -4.80
C LEU A 35 -1.73 -11.12 -6.25
N ASP A 36 -1.60 -12.01 -7.24
CA ASP A 36 -1.66 -11.64 -8.66
C ASP A 36 -3.03 -11.03 -9.05
N ALA A 37 -4.12 -11.56 -8.50
CA ALA A 37 -5.45 -11.04 -8.74
C ALA A 37 -5.62 -9.64 -8.13
N ASN A 38 -5.15 -9.46 -6.89
CA ASN A 38 -5.20 -8.19 -6.18
C ASN A 38 -4.34 -7.11 -6.88
N LEU A 39 -3.13 -7.45 -7.32
CA LEU A 39 -2.25 -6.53 -8.06
C LEU A 39 -2.83 -6.16 -9.43
N ARG A 40 -3.43 -7.13 -10.14
CA ARG A 40 -4.10 -6.87 -11.42
C ARG A 40 -5.28 -5.92 -11.26
N GLN A 41 -6.16 -6.20 -10.30
CA GLN A 41 -7.31 -5.35 -9.99
C GLN A 41 -6.86 -3.94 -9.59
N MET A 42 -5.82 -3.85 -8.77
CA MET A 42 -5.24 -2.58 -8.35
C MET A 42 -4.69 -1.79 -9.53
N ARG A 43 -3.98 -2.43 -10.46
CA ARG A 43 -3.50 -1.81 -11.70
C ARG A 43 -4.66 -1.28 -12.55
N GLU A 44 -5.67 -2.11 -12.81
CA GLU A 44 -6.84 -1.74 -13.62
C GLU A 44 -7.57 -0.54 -13.02
N ALA A 45 -7.86 -0.60 -11.71
CA ALA A 45 -8.49 0.50 -10.98
C ALA A 45 -7.62 1.77 -10.98
N GLY A 46 -6.31 1.61 -10.75
CA GLY A 46 -5.36 2.71 -10.72
C GLY A 46 -5.22 3.44 -12.06
N LEU A 47 -5.15 2.71 -13.18
CA LEU A 47 -5.03 3.30 -14.51
C LEU A 47 -6.24 4.17 -14.88
N VAL A 48 -7.44 3.84 -14.38
CA VAL A 48 -8.67 4.62 -14.61
C VAL A 48 -9.01 5.58 -13.46
N GLY A 49 -8.14 5.69 -12.44
CA GLY A 49 -8.36 6.58 -11.28
C GLY A 49 -9.46 6.14 -10.32
N ALA A 50 -9.88 4.88 -10.36
CA ALA A 50 -10.99 4.32 -9.57
C ALA A 50 -10.51 3.45 -8.40
N LEU A 51 -9.44 3.87 -7.71
CA LEU A 51 -8.98 3.12 -6.53
C LEU A 51 -10.09 3.07 -5.47
N PRO A 52 -10.43 1.87 -4.97
CA PRO A 52 -11.43 1.76 -3.93
C PRO A 52 -10.94 2.47 -2.66
N SER A 53 -11.79 3.32 -2.07
CA SER A 53 -11.57 3.81 -0.72
C SER A 53 -11.77 2.65 0.26
N SER A 54 -10.67 2.05 0.71
CA SER A 54 -10.77 1.07 1.77
C SER A 54 -10.94 1.78 3.11
N SER A 55 -11.72 1.17 4.01
CA SER A 55 -11.87 1.70 5.37
C SER A 55 -10.53 1.65 6.10
N PHE A 56 -10.09 2.79 6.62
CA PHE A 56 -8.95 2.86 7.53
C PHE A 56 -9.32 2.23 8.89
N THR A 57 -8.37 1.58 9.54
CA THR A 57 -8.55 1.10 10.91
C THR A 57 -8.08 2.18 11.89
N GLN A 58 -8.94 2.59 12.82
CA GLN A 58 -8.60 3.54 13.87
C GLN A 58 -8.29 2.82 15.18
N PHE A 59 -7.19 3.17 15.84
CA PHE A 59 -6.85 2.67 17.17
C PHE A 59 -5.97 3.67 17.93
N THR A 60 -6.00 3.63 19.25
CA THR A 60 -5.19 4.51 20.10
C THR A 60 -3.96 3.78 20.61
N ILE A 61 -2.78 4.37 20.47
CA ILE A 61 -1.54 3.93 21.12
C ILE A 61 -1.17 4.92 22.23
N HIS A 62 -0.51 4.45 23.28
CA HIS A 62 -0.31 5.23 24.50
C HIS A 62 1.15 5.62 24.80
N ASP A 63 2.12 5.41 23.89
CA ASP A 63 3.55 5.51 24.28
C ASP A 63 4.44 6.33 23.32
N PRO A 64 5.26 7.30 23.80
CA PRO A 64 5.29 7.93 25.14
C PRO A 64 4.22 9.02 25.34
N LYS A 65 3.38 9.26 24.32
CA LYS A 65 2.23 10.18 24.33
C LYS A 65 1.08 9.52 23.61
N GLU A 66 -0.14 9.67 24.11
CA GLU A 66 -1.34 9.16 23.46
C GLU A 66 -1.50 9.71 22.03
N ARG A 67 -1.73 8.81 21.08
CA ARG A 67 -2.01 9.14 19.68
C ARG A 67 -3.08 8.22 19.12
N THR A 68 -4.11 8.82 18.54
CA THR A 68 -5.04 8.12 17.65
C THR A 68 -4.37 7.87 16.31
N ILE A 69 -4.17 6.60 15.97
CA ILE A 69 -3.60 6.15 14.71
C ILE A 69 -4.74 5.82 13.75
N HIS A 70 -4.67 6.40 12.56
CA HIS A 70 -5.49 6.03 11.40
C HIS A 70 -4.62 5.19 10.47
N ALA A 71 -4.74 3.87 10.59
CA ALA A 71 -3.96 2.95 9.78
C ALA A 71 -4.70 2.66 8.48
N ALA A 72 -4.11 3.08 7.37
CA ALA A 72 -4.53 2.72 6.02
C ALA A 72 -4.67 1.18 5.89
N ALA A 73 -5.63 0.73 5.09
CA ALA A 73 -5.77 -0.69 4.81
C ALA A 73 -4.54 -1.21 4.05
N PHE A 74 -4.35 -2.52 4.01
CA PHE A 74 -3.16 -3.08 3.36
C PHE A 74 -3.03 -2.70 1.87
N PRO A 75 -4.10 -2.72 1.04
CA PRO A 75 -4.00 -2.28 -0.37
C PRO A 75 -3.52 -0.84 -0.53
N GLU A 76 -3.98 0.09 0.30
CA GLU A 76 -3.55 1.49 0.27
C GLU A 76 -2.07 1.65 0.59
N ARG A 77 -1.53 0.80 1.48
CA ARG A 77 -0.09 0.81 1.76
C ARG A 77 0.72 0.36 0.55
N VAL A 78 0.22 -0.60 -0.23
CA VAL A 78 0.86 -1.00 -1.49
C VAL A 78 0.87 0.17 -2.47
N VAL A 79 -0.26 0.86 -2.65
CA VAL A 79 -0.34 2.06 -3.51
C VAL A 79 0.62 3.14 -3.02
N HIS A 80 0.67 3.40 -1.70
CA HIS A 80 1.59 4.37 -1.12
C HIS A 80 3.04 4.05 -1.46
N HIS A 81 3.49 2.80 -1.29
CA HIS A 81 4.83 2.39 -1.69
C HIS A 81 5.06 2.51 -3.20
N ALA A 82 4.06 2.18 -4.03
CA ALA A 82 4.18 2.28 -5.49
C ALA A 82 4.40 3.73 -5.96
N VAL A 83 3.76 4.70 -5.29
CA VAL A 83 4.00 6.13 -5.52
C VAL A 83 5.39 6.54 -5.01
N MET A 84 5.73 6.16 -3.78
CA MET A 84 6.99 6.55 -3.16
C MET A 84 8.22 6.01 -3.89
N ASN A 85 8.14 4.83 -4.51
CA ASN A 85 9.23 4.30 -5.35
C ASN A 85 9.69 5.28 -6.45
N HIS A 86 8.79 6.16 -6.92
CA HIS A 86 9.12 7.18 -7.91
C HIS A 86 9.28 8.58 -7.31
N CYS A 87 8.57 8.89 -6.21
CA CYS A 87 8.60 10.23 -5.61
C CYS A 87 9.76 10.44 -4.62
N GLU A 88 10.23 9.39 -3.94
CA GLU A 88 11.29 9.44 -2.92
C GLU A 88 12.55 10.20 -3.38
N PRO A 89 13.08 10.00 -4.62
CA PRO A 89 14.28 10.73 -5.09
C PRO A 89 14.14 12.25 -5.15
N PHE A 90 12.92 12.79 -5.12
CA PHE A 90 12.66 14.22 -5.22
C PHE A 90 12.48 14.91 -3.85
N PHE A 91 12.40 14.14 -2.75
CA PHE A 91 12.19 14.69 -1.41
C PHE A 91 13.49 14.96 -0.64
N ASP A 92 14.60 14.35 -1.05
CA ASP A 92 15.92 14.49 -0.41
C ASP A 92 16.83 15.51 -1.14
N GLN A 93 16.25 16.43 -1.92
CA GLN A 93 16.98 17.51 -2.63
C GLN A 93 16.92 18.85 -1.91
#